data_AF-A0A329KCB5-F1
#
_entry.id   AF-A0A329KCB5-F1
#
_cell.length_a   1.000
_cell.length_b   1.000
_cell.length_c   1.000
_cell.angle_alpha   90.00
_cell.angle_beta   90.00
_cell.angle_gamma   90.00
#
_symmetry.space_group_name_H-M   'P 1'
#
loop_
_entity.id
_entity.type
_entity.pdbx_description
1 polymer ?
#
loop_
_entity_poly.entity_id
_entity_poly.type
_entity_poly.pdbx_seq_one_letter_code
_entity_poly.pdbx_strand_id
1 'polypeptide(L)'
;MSSGQPLVLVFLAIKMLQKTAQKSARAASRDMIRFWELPESFLLEVDDLREGGGFSLDLWLKLESLEEGQMIADTTASSGVGLRLCTGPHGTLRLEMSDGRSGSYWDSDAGLLQTGKWHHAAVIVDGGPKLILFVMDGILCDGGEERPFGWGRFNRELRSVTSGAPLRTGTSRGIELAVLRFYNRALRTSEAVGNFQAGKD
;
A
#
# COMPACT_ATOMS: atom_id res chain seq x y z
N MET A 1 17.98 16.29 7.59
CA MET A 1 17.65 15.92 6.21
C MET A 1 18.10 14.49 5.97
N SER A 2 17.29 13.52 6.38
CA SER A 2 17.54 12.11 6.09
C SER A 2 17.15 11.85 4.63
N SER A 3 18.04 11.24 3.86
CA SER A 3 17.76 10.86 2.47
C SER A 3 16.56 9.91 2.42
N GLY A 4 15.42 10.41 1.94
CA GLY A 4 14.14 9.72 1.89
C GLY A 4 14.09 8.57 0.87
N GLN A 5 15.01 7.62 0.95
CA GLN A 5 14.90 6.37 0.21
C GLN A 5 13.71 5.57 0.78
N PRO A 6 12.75 5.14 -0.07
CA PRO A 6 11.69 4.26 0.37
C PRO A 6 12.25 2.99 0.96
N LEU A 7 11.54 2.45 1.93
CA LEU A 7 11.71 1.05 2.27
C LEU A 7 10.89 0.23 1.27
N VAL A 8 11.61 -0.44 0.37
CA VAL A 8 11.02 -1.23 -0.72
C VAL A 8 10.91 -2.68 -0.27
N LEU A 9 9.70 -3.20 -0.08
CA LEU A 9 9.49 -4.65 -0.07
C LEU A 9 9.15 -5.10 -1.49
N VAL A 10 10.03 -5.94 -2.05
CA VAL A 10 9.70 -6.68 -3.26
C VAL A 10 9.17 -8.03 -2.84
N PHE A 11 7.89 -8.28 -3.10
CA PHE A 11 7.29 -9.60 -2.91
C PHE A 11 7.36 -10.33 -4.25
N LEU A 12 8.26 -11.29 -4.40
CA LEU A 12 8.19 -12.18 -5.55
C LEU A 12 7.20 -13.30 -5.22
N ALA A 13 6.07 -13.34 -5.92
CA ALA A 13 5.10 -14.42 -5.80
C ALA A 13 5.72 -15.75 -6.25
N ILE A 14 6.32 -16.49 -5.31
CA ILE A 14 6.72 -17.89 -5.56
C ILE A 14 5.47 -18.76 -5.41
N LYS A 15 4.62 -18.79 -6.45
CA LYS A 15 3.76 -19.94 -6.73
C LYS A 15 4.35 -20.72 -7.91
N MET A 16 5.51 -21.35 -7.69
CA MET A 16 6.03 -22.54 -8.39
C MET A 16 7.54 -22.65 -8.13
N LEU A 17 7.96 -23.09 -6.93
CA LEU A 17 9.24 -23.82 -6.73
C LEU A 17 9.57 -24.17 -5.26
N GLN A 18 8.59 -24.29 -4.35
CA GLN A 18 8.85 -24.94 -3.04
C GLN A 18 9.01 -26.48 -3.13
N LYS A 19 9.21 -27.06 -4.32
CA LYS A 19 9.55 -28.48 -4.47
C LYS A 19 10.81 -28.81 -5.26
N THR A 20 11.54 -27.86 -5.87
CA THR A 20 12.70 -28.26 -6.70
C THR A 20 13.73 -27.16 -6.99
N ALA A 21 14.33 -26.50 -5.99
CA ALA A 21 15.48 -25.63 -6.26
C ALA A 21 16.52 -25.60 -5.14
N GLN A 22 16.99 -26.78 -4.73
CA GLN A 22 18.28 -26.95 -4.04
C GLN A 22 19.39 -27.38 -5.01
N LYS A 23 19.18 -27.26 -6.33
CA LYS A 23 20.19 -27.55 -7.35
C LYS A 23 19.97 -26.65 -8.57
N SER A 24 20.98 -25.85 -8.90
CA SER A 24 21.14 -25.03 -10.11
C SER A 24 21.00 -23.51 -9.93
N ALA A 25 21.73 -22.95 -8.97
CA ALA A 25 22.21 -21.58 -9.08
C ALA A 25 23.45 -21.54 -10.00
N ARG A 26 23.25 -21.51 -11.32
CA ARG A 26 24.26 -21.03 -12.27
C ARG A 26 23.60 -20.66 -13.60
N ALA A 27 23.93 -19.45 -14.05
CA ALA A 27 23.63 -18.84 -15.34
C ALA A 27 22.22 -18.22 -15.53
N ALA A 28 22.05 -17.00 -15.04
CA ALA A 28 21.41 -15.93 -15.82
C ALA A 28 21.88 -14.56 -15.27
N SER A 29 22.41 -13.72 -16.16
CA SER A 29 22.92 -12.37 -15.91
C SER A 29 22.04 -11.39 -16.67
N ARG A 30 21.34 -10.52 -15.94
CA ARG A 30 21.20 -9.06 -16.08
C ARG A 30 19.95 -8.60 -15.32
N ASP A 31 20.13 -7.56 -14.54
CA ASP A 31 19.16 -6.81 -13.73
C ASP A 31 18.64 -7.54 -12.48
N MET A 32 19.54 -7.49 -11.50
CA MET A 32 19.45 -8.00 -10.14
C MET A 32 18.34 -7.27 -9.34
N ILE A 33 17.11 -7.79 -9.37
CA ILE A 33 16.11 -7.57 -8.32
C ILE A 33 16.69 -8.21 -7.07
N ARG A 34 17.21 -7.39 -6.14
CA ARG A 34 17.65 -7.92 -4.85
C ARG A 34 16.52 -7.88 -3.82
N PHE A 35 16.42 -8.98 -3.07
CA PHE A 35 15.33 -9.32 -2.17
C PHE A 35 15.67 -8.82 -0.78
N TRP A 36 14.87 -7.93 -0.20
CA TRP A 36 14.99 -7.60 1.23
C TRP A 36 13.92 -8.42 1.95
N GLU A 37 14.31 -9.53 2.57
CA GLU A 37 13.51 -10.05 3.68
C GLU A 37 13.51 -8.94 4.74
N LEU A 38 12.31 -8.51 5.16
CA LEU A 38 12.22 -7.64 6.32
C LEU A 38 12.81 -8.40 7.52
N PRO A 39 13.67 -7.78 8.34
CA PRO A 39 13.93 -8.35 9.66
C PRO A 39 12.58 -8.52 10.39
N GLU A 40 12.41 -9.60 11.15
CA GLU A 40 11.18 -9.89 11.92
C GLU A 40 10.75 -8.71 12.83
N SER A 41 11.64 -7.75 13.07
CA SER A 41 11.45 -6.53 13.84
C SER A 41 11.12 -5.28 13.01
N PHE A 42 10.82 -5.38 11.71
CA PHE A 42 10.50 -4.18 10.92
C PHE A 42 9.15 -3.58 11.34
N LEU A 43 9.23 -2.37 11.89
CA LEU A 43 8.08 -1.59 12.33
C LEU A 43 7.90 -0.39 11.40
N LEU A 44 6.65 -0.19 10.99
CA LEU A 44 6.27 0.98 10.20
C LEU A 44 6.16 2.20 11.11
N GLU A 45 7.11 3.11 10.98
CA GLU A 45 7.14 4.38 11.69
C GLU A 45 6.57 5.50 10.81
N VAL A 46 5.66 6.28 11.39
CA VAL A 46 4.96 7.40 10.79
C VAL A 46 5.09 8.61 11.73
N ASP A 47 5.62 9.71 11.18
CA ASP A 47 5.66 10.99 11.89
C ASP A 47 4.25 11.46 12.26
N ASP A 48 4.11 12.24 13.33
CA ASP A 48 2.80 12.66 13.85
C ASP A 48 1.95 13.34 12.76
N LEU A 49 0.86 12.68 12.37
CA LEU A 49 -0.08 13.09 11.34
C LEU A 49 -0.83 14.36 11.74
N ARG A 50 -0.96 14.66 13.03
CA ARG A 50 -1.51 15.93 13.52
C ARG A 50 -0.58 17.09 13.21
N GLU A 51 0.72 16.89 13.34
CA GLU A 51 1.76 17.92 13.15
C GLU A 51 2.23 18.06 11.70
N GLY A 52 1.56 17.39 10.74
CA GLY A 52 1.88 17.47 9.32
C GLY A 52 2.75 16.34 8.80
N GLY A 53 3.00 15.30 9.61
CA GLY A 53 3.56 14.03 9.14
C GLY A 53 2.68 13.39 8.07
N GLY A 54 3.22 12.40 7.36
CA GLY A 54 2.48 11.72 6.31
C GLY A 54 3.17 10.43 5.92
N PHE A 55 2.49 9.61 5.12
CA PHE A 55 3.07 8.38 4.60
C PHE A 55 2.47 8.01 3.25
N SER A 56 3.05 7.03 2.58
CA SER A 56 2.46 6.45 1.38
C SER A 56 2.72 4.97 1.26
N LEU A 57 1.72 4.26 0.74
CA LEU A 57 1.83 2.88 0.25
C LEU A 57 1.88 2.93 -1.27
N ASP A 58 2.79 2.19 -1.89
CA ASP A 58 2.90 2.08 -3.35
C ASP A 58 3.07 0.60 -3.70
N LEU A 59 2.15 0.03 -4.46
CA LEU A 59 2.09 -1.40 -4.68
C LEU A 59 1.64 -1.76 -6.09
N TRP A 60 2.10 -2.93 -6.52
CA TRP A 60 1.51 -3.65 -7.64
C TRP A 60 0.80 -4.88 -7.10
N LEU A 61 -0.49 -4.98 -7.41
CA LEU A 61 -1.36 -6.05 -6.94
C LEU A 61 -2.19 -6.65 -8.07
N LYS A 62 -2.52 -7.93 -7.93
CA LYS A 62 -3.49 -8.63 -8.75
C LYS A 62 -4.44 -9.40 -7.83
N LEU A 63 -5.73 -9.23 -8.09
CA LEU A 63 -6.79 -9.77 -7.24
C LEU A 63 -7.61 -10.80 -8.04
N GLU A 64 -7.84 -11.98 -7.47
CA GLU A 64 -8.73 -13.00 -8.04
C GLU A 64 -10.22 -12.68 -7.78
N SER A 65 -10.51 -11.91 -6.73
CA SER A 65 -11.85 -11.45 -6.34
C SER A 65 -11.80 -9.98 -5.91
N LEU A 66 -12.94 -9.30 -6.01
CA LEU A 66 -13.16 -7.92 -5.50
C LEU A 66 -14.21 -7.92 -4.38
N GLU A 67 -14.35 -9.03 -3.67
CA GLU A 67 -15.19 -9.11 -2.48
C GLU A 67 -14.70 -8.09 -1.45
N GLU A 68 -15.63 -7.39 -0.80
CA GLU A 68 -15.28 -6.38 0.20
C GLU A 68 -14.55 -7.01 1.40
N GLY A 69 -13.56 -6.28 1.94
CA GLY A 69 -12.86 -6.65 3.17
C GLY A 69 -11.71 -7.64 2.98
N GLN A 70 -11.30 -7.96 1.75
CA GLN A 70 -10.10 -8.73 1.51
C GLN A 70 -8.87 -7.93 1.93
N MET A 71 -8.18 -8.41 2.97
CA MET A 71 -6.99 -7.75 3.52
C MET A 71 -5.81 -7.86 2.55
N ILE A 72 -5.23 -6.73 2.16
CA ILE A 72 -4.04 -6.64 1.30
C ILE A 72 -2.79 -6.40 2.15
N ALA A 73 -2.84 -5.41 3.05
CA ALA A 73 -1.79 -5.08 4.00
C ALA A 73 -2.40 -4.65 5.35
N ASP A 74 -1.81 -5.05 6.47
CA ASP A 74 -2.36 -4.78 7.80
C ASP A 74 -1.27 -4.67 8.87
N THR A 75 -1.27 -3.58 9.63
CA THR A 75 -0.41 -3.34 10.80
C THR A 75 -1.21 -3.13 12.07
N THR A 76 -2.51 -3.40 12.07
CA THR A 76 -3.38 -3.18 13.22
C THR A 76 -2.93 -4.03 14.41
N ALA A 77 -2.56 -3.38 15.51
CA ALA A 77 -2.22 -4.05 16.75
C ALA A 77 -3.50 -4.45 17.51
N SER A 78 -3.34 -5.26 18.56
CA SER A 78 -4.46 -5.60 19.46
C SER A 78 -5.05 -4.39 20.17
N SER A 79 -4.29 -3.29 20.28
CA SER A 79 -4.77 -1.99 20.78
C SER A 79 -5.72 -1.27 19.81
N GLY A 80 -5.86 -1.73 18.56
CA GLY A 80 -6.62 -1.06 17.51
C GLY A 80 -5.85 0.08 16.83
N VAL A 81 -4.60 0.34 17.19
CA VAL A 81 -3.71 1.27 16.49
C VAL A 81 -3.18 0.60 15.23
N GLY A 82 -3.14 1.31 14.11
CA GLY A 82 -2.50 0.83 12.89
C GLY A 82 -3.18 1.32 11.63
N LEU A 83 -2.82 0.67 10.52
CA LEU A 83 -3.48 0.83 9.25
C LEU A 83 -3.85 -0.52 8.65
N ARG A 84 -4.85 -0.50 7.77
CA ARG A 84 -5.25 -1.62 6.93
C ARG A 84 -5.54 -1.12 5.51
N LEU A 85 -4.94 -1.76 4.53
CA LEU A 85 -5.34 -1.66 3.13
C LEU A 85 -6.14 -2.93 2.79
N CYS A 86 -7.35 -2.75 2.29
CA CYS A 86 -8.25 -3.84 1.90
C CYS A 86 -9.04 -3.47 0.65
N THR A 87 -9.76 -4.43 0.08
CA THR A 87 -10.82 -4.14 -0.90
C THR A 87 -11.99 -3.47 -0.18
N GLY A 88 -12.51 -2.39 -0.75
CA GLY A 88 -13.69 -1.67 -0.27
C GLY A 88 -14.96 -2.04 -1.05
N PRO A 89 -16.08 -1.38 -0.74
CA PRO A 89 -17.32 -1.50 -1.50
C PRO A 89 -17.11 -1.20 -2.99
N HIS A 90 -17.96 -1.77 -3.84
CA HIS A 90 -17.95 -1.53 -5.29
C HIS A 90 -16.60 -1.80 -5.98
N GLY A 91 -15.79 -2.70 -5.43
CA GLY A 91 -14.50 -3.09 -6.00
C GLY A 91 -13.45 -1.99 -5.92
N THR A 92 -13.50 -1.15 -4.88
CA THR A 92 -12.50 -0.12 -4.58
C THR A 92 -11.33 -0.70 -3.78
N LEU A 93 -10.26 0.09 -3.62
CA LEU A 93 -9.31 -0.08 -2.51
C LEU A 93 -9.69 0.85 -1.37
N ARG A 94 -9.66 0.35 -0.14
CA ARG A 94 -9.90 1.10 1.09
C ARG A 94 -8.63 1.15 1.93
N LEU A 95 -8.26 2.35 2.36
CA LEU A 95 -7.34 2.54 3.48
C LEU A 95 -8.16 2.83 4.74
N GLU A 96 -7.92 2.06 5.79
CA GLU A 96 -8.39 2.30 7.14
C GLU A 96 -7.21 2.67 8.03
N MET A 97 -7.38 3.67 8.90
CA MET A 97 -6.38 4.14 9.85
C MET A 97 -7.01 4.35 11.21
N SER A 98 -6.26 4.04 12.27
CA SER A 98 -6.68 4.27 13.64
C SER A 98 -5.49 4.53 14.55
N ASP A 99 -5.62 5.49 15.46
CA ASP A 99 -4.68 5.73 16.56
C ASP A 99 -5.19 5.15 17.91
N GLY A 100 -6.19 4.27 17.85
CA GLY A 100 -6.85 3.67 19.02
C GLY A 100 -7.85 4.59 19.72
N ARG A 101 -7.98 5.85 19.29
CA ARG A 101 -8.99 6.82 19.79
C ARG A 101 -9.87 7.34 18.67
N SER A 102 -9.27 7.63 17.52
CA SER A 102 -9.90 8.14 16.31
C SER A 102 -9.57 7.24 15.13
N GLY A 103 -10.60 6.90 14.36
CA GLY A 103 -10.46 6.19 13.10
C GLY A 103 -10.76 7.09 11.90
N SER A 104 -10.22 6.75 10.74
CA SER A 104 -10.58 7.36 9.46
C SER A 104 -10.35 6.35 8.34
N TYR A 105 -11.14 6.45 7.28
CA TYR A 105 -10.96 5.63 6.09
C TYR A 105 -11.23 6.45 4.83
N TRP A 106 -10.73 5.95 3.70
CA TRP A 106 -11.10 6.46 2.39
C TRP A 106 -10.97 5.38 1.32
N ASP A 107 -11.82 5.47 0.30
CA ASP A 107 -11.89 4.53 -0.81
C ASP A 107 -11.34 5.18 -2.09
N SER A 108 -10.68 4.39 -2.94
CA SER A 108 -10.38 4.78 -4.32
C SER A 108 -11.67 5.06 -5.11
N ASP A 109 -11.56 5.54 -6.35
CA ASP A 109 -12.73 5.57 -7.24
C ASP A 109 -13.11 4.12 -7.60
N ALA A 110 -14.42 3.87 -7.78
CA ALA A 110 -14.94 2.56 -8.14
C ALA A 110 -14.71 2.23 -9.62
N GLY A 111 -14.77 0.93 -9.95
CA GLY A 111 -14.64 0.46 -11.33
C GLY A 111 -13.22 0.51 -11.91
N LEU A 112 -12.22 0.92 -11.12
CA LEU A 112 -10.82 0.99 -11.56
C LEU A 112 -10.10 -0.38 -11.49
N LEU A 113 -10.50 -1.25 -10.56
CA LEU A 113 -9.92 -2.58 -10.41
C LEU A 113 -10.63 -3.62 -11.29
N GLN A 114 -9.86 -4.57 -11.80
CA GLN A 114 -10.33 -5.71 -12.57
C GLN A 114 -9.69 -7.00 -12.06
N THR A 115 -10.51 -8.03 -11.86
CA THR A 115 -10.00 -9.33 -11.42
C THR A 115 -9.04 -9.94 -12.45
N GLY A 116 -8.03 -10.67 -11.97
CA GLY A 116 -7.05 -11.35 -12.82
C GLY A 116 -6.03 -10.43 -13.51
N LYS A 117 -6.13 -9.10 -13.33
CA LYS A 117 -5.19 -8.11 -13.90
C LYS A 117 -4.28 -7.53 -12.83
N TRP A 118 -3.07 -7.19 -13.24
CA TRP A 118 -2.16 -6.39 -12.44
C TRP A 118 -2.59 -4.93 -12.49
N HIS A 119 -2.68 -4.32 -11.33
CA HIS A 119 -2.92 -2.90 -11.13
C HIS A 119 -1.79 -2.31 -10.28
N HIS A 120 -1.49 -1.04 -10.52
CA HIS A 120 -0.71 -0.23 -9.61
C HIS A 120 -1.64 0.62 -8.76
N ALA A 121 -1.32 0.70 -7.47
CA ALA A 121 -1.99 1.60 -6.56
C ALA A 121 -0.96 2.35 -5.73
N ALA A 122 -1.14 3.66 -5.59
CA ALA A 122 -0.48 4.45 -4.58
C ALA A 122 -1.52 5.11 -3.67
N VAL A 123 -1.39 4.87 -2.37
CA VAL A 123 -2.20 5.51 -1.33
C VAL A 123 -1.33 6.54 -0.63
N ILE A 124 -1.77 7.79 -0.61
CA ILE A 124 -1.00 8.92 -0.10
C ILE A 124 -1.78 9.53 1.06
N VAL A 125 -1.15 9.57 2.24
CA VAL A 125 -1.69 10.22 3.44
C VAL A 125 -0.84 11.43 3.75
N ASP A 126 -1.45 12.61 3.66
CA ASP A 126 -0.78 13.89 3.91
C ASP A 126 -1.41 14.57 5.14
N GLY A 127 -0.66 14.64 6.23
CA GLY A 127 -1.09 15.30 7.45
C GLY A 127 -1.10 16.81 7.37
N GLY A 128 -0.44 17.45 6.40
CA GLY A 128 -0.53 18.92 6.25
C GLY A 128 -1.98 19.37 6.04
N PRO A 129 -2.63 18.96 4.94
CA PRO A 129 -4.03 19.25 4.65
C PRO A 129 -5.02 18.22 5.22
N LYS A 130 -4.52 17.17 5.89
CA LYS A 130 -5.29 16.05 6.47
C LYS A 130 -6.06 15.26 5.41
N LEU A 131 -5.35 14.83 4.36
CA LEU A 131 -5.92 14.17 3.19
C LEU A 131 -5.47 12.72 3.03
N ILE A 132 -6.35 11.91 2.45
CA ILE A 132 -6.08 10.59 1.89
C ILE A 132 -6.39 10.66 0.39
N LEU A 133 -5.42 10.28 -0.44
CA LEU A 133 -5.49 10.30 -1.90
C LEU A 133 -5.14 8.92 -2.46
N PHE A 134 -5.75 8.55 -3.58
CA PHE A 134 -5.40 7.35 -4.35
C PHE A 134 -4.93 7.74 -5.75
N VAL A 135 -3.87 7.10 -6.22
CA VAL A 135 -3.47 7.08 -7.63
C VAL A 135 -3.54 5.64 -8.09
N MET A 136 -4.37 5.35 -9.08
CA MET A 136 -4.60 4.01 -9.62
C MET A 136 -4.12 3.97 -11.06
N ASP A 137 -3.23 3.03 -11.40
CA ASP A 137 -2.65 2.88 -12.74
C ASP A 137 -2.13 4.21 -13.33
N GLY A 138 -1.50 5.03 -12.48
CA GLY A 138 -0.97 6.34 -12.86
C GLY A 138 -2.01 7.46 -13.04
N ILE A 139 -3.26 7.26 -12.62
CA ILE A 139 -4.33 8.24 -12.67
C ILE A 139 -4.77 8.59 -11.24
N LEU A 140 -4.75 9.89 -10.90
CA LEU A 140 -5.26 10.37 -9.61
C LEU A 140 -6.78 10.15 -9.56
N CYS A 141 -7.26 9.49 -8.50
CA CYS A 141 -8.69 9.44 -8.21
C CYS A 141 -9.22 10.85 -7.97
N ASP A 142 -10.22 11.26 -8.75
CA ASP A 142 -10.83 12.59 -8.71
C ASP A 142 -12.29 12.56 -8.26
N GLY A 143 -12.82 11.36 -8.00
CA GLY A 143 -14.18 11.10 -7.54
C GLY A 143 -15.03 10.35 -8.56
N GLY A 144 -14.58 10.28 -9.81
CA GLY A 144 -15.30 9.64 -10.90
C GLY A 144 -16.75 10.13 -10.97
N GLU A 145 -17.67 9.20 -11.23
CA GLU A 145 -19.11 9.47 -11.30
C GLU A 145 -19.80 9.45 -9.92
N GLU A 146 -19.12 9.00 -8.87
CA GLU A 146 -19.75 8.74 -7.57
C GLU A 146 -19.76 9.95 -6.64
N ARG A 147 -18.79 10.86 -6.79
CA ARG A 147 -18.56 11.95 -5.84
C ARG A 147 -17.87 13.15 -6.50
N PRO A 148 -18.10 14.38 -5.99
CA PRO A 148 -17.52 15.59 -6.57
C PRO A 148 -16.02 15.79 -6.28
N PHE A 149 -15.38 14.88 -5.54
CA PHE A 149 -13.94 14.92 -5.23
C PHE A 149 -13.39 13.52 -4.91
N GLY A 150 -12.12 13.26 -5.26
CA GLY A 150 -11.48 11.94 -5.13
C GLY A 150 -10.64 11.72 -3.87
N TRP A 151 -10.71 12.65 -2.91
CA TRP A 151 -9.91 12.62 -1.69
C TRP A 151 -10.75 12.57 -0.42
N GLY A 152 -10.23 11.89 0.59
CA GLY A 152 -10.82 11.80 1.91
C GLY A 152 -10.15 12.75 2.87
N ARG A 153 -10.90 13.28 3.83
CA ARG A 153 -10.32 13.93 5.02
C ARG A 153 -10.27 12.95 6.17
N PHE A 154 -9.19 12.99 6.93
CA PHE A 154 -9.11 12.26 8.19
C PHE A 154 -9.20 13.21 9.39
N ASN A 155 -9.50 12.64 10.56
CA ASN A 155 -9.65 13.40 11.79
C ASN A 155 -8.37 14.19 12.10
N ARG A 156 -8.51 15.49 12.37
CA ARG A 156 -7.38 16.37 12.70
C ARG A 156 -6.60 15.93 13.93
N GLU A 157 -7.25 15.21 14.85
CA GLU A 157 -6.65 14.70 16.08
C GLU A 157 -6.00 13.32 15.93
N LEU A 158 -6.11 12.67 14.77
CA LEU A 158 -5.46 11.38 14.52
C LEU A 158 -3.94 11.60 14.49
N ARG A 159 -3.24 10.99 15.46
CA ARG A 159 -1.80 11.25 15.67
C ARG A 159 -0.88 10.33 14.90
N SER A 160 -1.06 9.02 15.04
CA SER A 160 -0.15 8.07 14.44
C SER A 160 -0.83 6.73 14.18
N VAL A 161 -0.36 6.06 13.14
CA VAL A 161 -0.70 4.67 12.79
C VAL A 161 0.47 3.72 13.07
N THR A 162 1.53 4.19 13.74
CA THR A 162 2.63 3.35 14.21
C THR A 162 2.16 2.50 15.38
N SER A 163 1.90 1.23 15.08
CA SER A 163 1.28 0.29 16.02
C SER A 163 2.28 -0.60 16.76
N GLY A 164 3.53 -0.67 16.29
CA GLY A 164 4.51 -1.65 16.75
C GLY A 164 4.19 -3.10 16.36
N ALA A 165 3.14 -3.34 15.57
CA ALA A 165 2.85 -4.66 15.03
C ALA A 165 3.58 -4.86 13.68
N PRO A 166 4.02 -6.08 13.36
CA PRO A 166 4.63 -6.38 12.08
C PRO A 166 3.61 -6.22 10.95
N LEU A 167 4.09 -5.82 9.77
CA LEU A 167 3.30 -5.79 8.55
C LEU A 167 2.86 -7.20 8.16
N ARG A 168 1.55 -7.40 8.04
CA ARG A 168 0.94 -8.62 7.50
C ARG A 168 0.41 -8.35 6.10
N THR A 169 0.57 -9.32 5.19
CA THR A 169 0.07 -9.22 3.81
C THR A 169 -0.87 -10.36 3.46
N GLY A 170 -1.86 -10.10 2.62
CA GLY A 170 -2.92 -11.03 2.24
C GLY A 170 -2.57 -12.11 1.21
N THR A 171 -1.30 -12.44 0.99
CA THR A 171 -0.81 -13.25 -0.16
C THR A 171 -1.37 -14.68 -0.24
N SER A 172 -2.15 -15.12 0.75
CA SER A 172 -2.73 -16.47 0.82
C SER A 172 -4.17 -16.59 0.30
N ARG A 173 -4.87 -15.49 -0.04
CA ARG A 173 -6.32 -15.49 -0.38
C ARG A 173 -6.65 -14.99 -1.79
N GLY A 174 -5.90 -15.41 -2.81
CA GLY A 174 -6.12 -14.94 -4.18
C GLY A 174 -5.70 -13.49 -4.41
N ILE A 175 -4.74 -13.01 -3.60
CA ILE A 175 -4.10 -11.72 -3.72
C ILE A 175 -2.64 -11.98 -4.08
N GLU A 176 -2.20 -11.47 -5.21
CA GLU A 176 -0.80 -11.47 -5.61
C GLU A 176 -0.24 -10.06 -5.45
N LEU A 177 0.92 -9.94 -4.81
CA LEU A 177 1.67 -8.69 -4.68
C LEU A 177 3.02 -8.89 -5.35
N ALA A 178 3.37 -8.00 -6.28
CA ALA A 178 4.70 -7.99 -6.90
C ALA A 178 5.66 -7.04 -6.15
N VAL A 179 5.13 -5.95 -5.61
CA VAL A 179 5.88 -4.99 -4.80
C VAL A 179 4.93 -4.27 -3.85
N LEU A 180 5.44 -3.94 -2.67
CA LEU A 180 4.82 -3.05 -1.71
C LEU A 180 5.91 -2.16 -1.12
N ARG A 181 5.85 -0.87 -1.38
CA ARG A 181 6.78 0.12 -0.83
C ARG A 181 6.06 0.94 0.21
N PHE A 182 6.79 1.25 1.27
CA PHE A 182 6.36 2.21 2.26
C PHE A 182 7.29 3.42 2.24
N TYR A 183 6.67 4.60 2.24
CA TYR A 183 7.35 5.88 2.39
C TYR A 183 6.87 6.52 3.68
N ASN A 184 7.79 6.88 4.59
CA ASN A 184 7.47 7.70 5.76
C ASN A 184 7.33 9.19 5.38
N ARG A 185 6.58 9.47 4.32
CA ARG A 185 6.17 10.80 3.87
C ARG A 185 5.02 10.66 2.88
N ALA A 186 4.23 11.72 2.72
CA ALA A 186 3.35 11.83 1.57
C ALA A 186 4.17 11.90 0.26
N LEU A 187 3.90 11.00 -0.69
CA LEU A 187 4.35 11.16 -2.07
C LEU A 187 3.59 12.31 -2.74
N ARG A 188 4.23 12.97 -3.70
CA ARG A 188 3.51 13.79 -4.68
C ARG A 188 2.83 12.87 -5.69
N THR A 189 1.71 13.33 -6.26
CA THR A 189 1.04 12.63 -7.37
C THR A 189 2.01 12.30 -8.50
N SER A 190 2.91 13.22 -8.87
CA SER A 190 3.92 12.97 -9.93
C SER A 190 4.90 11.84 -9.59
N GLU A 191 5.23 11.65 -8.30
CA GLU A 191 6.09 10.54 -7.86
C GLU A 191 5.35 9.21 -7.96
N ALA A 192 4.08 9.16 -7.52
CA ALA A 192 3.25 7.98 -7.67
C ALA A 192 3.05 7.58 -9.15
N VAL A 193 2.79 8.56 -10.03
CA VAL A 193 2.73 8.33 -11.48
C VAL A 193 4.10 7.86 -12.01
N GLY A 194 5.20 8.43 -11.54
CA GLY A 194 6.55 7.97 -11.90
C GLY A 194 6.80 6.51 -11.53
N ASN A 195 6.38 6.10 -10.33
CA ASN A 195 6.49 4.70 -9.88
C ASN A 195 5.67 3.74 -10.75
N PHE A 196 4.46 4.14 -11.17
CA PHE A 196 3.65 3.37 -12.12
C PHE A 196 4.40 3.18 -13.44
N GLN A 197 4.88 4.28 -14.04
CA GLN A 197 5.58 4.24 -15.32
C GLN A 197 6.85 3.38 -15.27
N ALA A 198 7.54 3.36 -14.13
CA ALA A 198 8.73 2.54 -13.94
C ALA A 198 8.45 1.04 -13.76
N GLY A 199 7.21 0.63 -13.48
CA GLY A 199 6.85 -0.76 -13.18
C GLY A 199 5.83 -1.41 -14.11
N LYS A 200 5.34 -0.70 -15.13
CA LYS A 200 4.29 -1.19 -16.05
C LYS A 200 4.81 -2.10 -17.18
N ASP A 201 6.12 -2.19 -17.34
CA ASP A 201 6.83 -2.99 -18.36
C ASP A 201 7.51 -4.21 -17.73
#